data_AF-A0A4Y2HQD7-F1
#
_entry.id   AF-A0A4Y2HQD7-F1
#
_cell.length_a   1.000
_cell.length_b   1.000
_cell.length_c   1.000
_cell.angle_alpha   90.00
_cell.angle_beta   90.00
_cell.angle_gamma   90.00
#
_symmetry.space_group_name_H-M   'P 1'
#
loop_
_entity.id
_entity.type
_entity.pdbx_description
1 polymer ?
#
loop_
_entity_poly.entity_id
_entity_poly.type
_entity_poly.pdbx_seq_one_letter_code
_entity_poly.pdbx_strand_id
1 'polypeptide(L)'
;YSQYYGDGDSKGFEEVKNIYGNSSVEKLECIGHVQKRVGGCLRKLKKNEKGLGGKGKLTDKFIDKLQNYYRIAIRSNVGNLVEMQRAVTAAFFHCCSGKNKEMHRKCPTEPNSWCKFQKAKFAGIKFVNKSPALSNSVINSIKTTYMIFVIRNY
;
A
#
# COMPACT_ATOMS: atom_id res chain seq x y z
N TYR A 1 -24.44 -1.12 -19.86
CA TYR A 1 -23.45 -0.85 -18.79
C TYR A 1 -22.07 -1.22 -19.33
N SER A 2 -21.08 -0.34 -19.21
CA SER A 2 -19.72 -0.56 -19.74
C SER A 2 -18.71 -1.07 -18.70
N GLN A 3 -19.03 -0.98 -17.40
CA GLN A 3 -18.10 -1.29 -16.31
C GLN A 3 -18.75 -2.23 -15.28
N TYR A 4 -17.99 -3.23 -14.83
CA TYR A 4 -18.38 -4.18 -13.79
C TYR A 4 -17.40 -4.12 -12.60
N TYR A 5 -17.93 -3.81 -11.42
CA TYR A 5 -17.16 -3.83 -10.17
C TYR A 5 -17.39 -5.17 -9.47
N GLY A 6 -16.36 -6.03 -9.49
CA GLY A 6 -16.43 -7.36 -8.92
C GLY A 6 -15.36 -7.61 -7.87
N ASP A 7 -15.65 -8.52 -6.94
CA ASP A 7 -14.60 -9.16 -6.14
C ASP A 7 -13.77 -10.08 -7.07
N GLY A 8 -12.47 -10.22 -6.83
CA GLY A 8 -11.56 -10.94 -7.74
C GLY A 8 -12.03 -12.34 -8.15
N ASP A 9 -12.70 -13.05 -7.23
CA ASP A 9 -13.25 -14.40 -7.40
C ASP A 9 -14.70 -14.46 -7.91
N SER A 10 -15.34 -13.34 -8.29
CA SER A 10 -16.72 -13.39 -8.75
C SER A 10 -16.83 -14.05 -10.13
N LYS A 11 -17.53 -15.18 -10.22
CA LYS A 11 -17.94 -15.80 -11.50
C LYS A 11 -18.92 -14.94 -12.30
N GLY A 12 -19.59 -13.99 -11.64
CA GLY A 12 -20.57 -13.09 -12.27
C GLY A 12 -20.01 -12.30 -13.44
N PHE A 13 -18.71 -11.98 -13.47
CA PHE A 13 -18.11 -11.32 -14.64
C PHE A 13 -18.19 -12.19 -15.91
N GLU A 14 -17.90 -13.49 -15.80
CA GLU A 14 -17.98 -14.41 -16.95
C GLU A 14 -19.42 -14.53 -17.45
N GLU A 15 -20.39 -14.46 -16.54
CA GLU A 15 -21.81 -14.48 -16.88
C GLU A 15 -22.24 -13.22 -17.61
N VAL A 16 -21.78 -12.02 -17.19
CA VAL A 16 -22.21 -10.74 -17.79
C VAL A 16 -21.36 -10.25 -18.97
N LYS A 17 -20.13 -10.77 -19.16
CA LYS A 17 -19.18 -10.28 -20.18
C LYS A 17 -19.72 -10.31 -21.61
N ASN A 18 -20.56 -11.30 -21.93
CA ASN A 18 -21.08 -11.52 -23.28
C ASN A 18 -22.58 -11.21 -23.43
N ILE A 19 -23.25 -10.73 -22.37
CA ILE A 19 -24.71 -10.49 -22.39
C ILE A 19 -25.08 -9.33 -23.33
N TYR A 20 -24.19 -8.36 -23.51
CA TYR A 20 -24.46 -7.13 -24.27
C TYR A 20 -23.85 -7.13 -25.70
N GLY A 21 -23.63 -8.30 -26.32
CA GLY A 21 -23.13 -8.40 -27.70
C GLY A 21 -21.68 -7.89 -27.86
N ASN A 22 -21.41 -7.04 -28.85
CA ASN A 22 -20.06 -6.53 -29.19
C ASN A 22 -19.42 -5.59 -28.14
N SER A 23 -20.14 -5.26 -27.06
CA SER A 23 -19.65 -4.34 -26.03
C SER A 23 -19.02 -5.14 -24.89
N SER A 24 -17.68 -5.17 -24.84
CA SER A 24 -16.98 -5.81 -23.73
C SER A 24 -17.13 -4.99 -22.45
N VAL A 25 -17.51 -5.65 -21.36
CA VAL A 25 -17.58 -5.04 -20.03
C VAL A 25 -16.18 -5.03 -19.41
N GLU A 26 -15.72 -3.89 -18.94
CA GLU A 26 -14.42 -3.76 -18.25
C GLU A 26 -14.55 -4.19 -16.79
N LYS A 27 -13.73 -5.17 -16.36
CA LYS A 27 -13.67 -5.61 -14.95
C LYS A 27 -12.75 -4.67 -14.17
N LEU A 28 -13.34 -3.88 -13.29
CA LEU A 28 -12.60 -3.01 -12.38
C LEU A 28 -12.50 -3.65 -11.01
N GLU A 29 -11.31 -3.60 -10.40
CA GLU A 29 -11.12 -4.08 -9.04
C GLU A 29 -11.48 -3.01 -8.01
N CYS A 30 -12.21 -3.40 -6.98
CA CYS A 30 -12.47 -2.49 -5.87
C CYS A 30 -11.19 -2.28 -5.04
N ILE A 31 -11.00 -1.06 -4.52
CA ILE A 31 -9.84 -0.70 -3.67
C ILE A 31 -9.72 -1.64 -2.46
N GLY A 32 -10.86 -2.08 -1.91
CA GLY A 32 -10.90 -3.05 -0.82
C GLY A 32 -10.27 -4.40 -1.20
N HIS A 33 -10.48 -4.85 -2.43
CA HIS A 33 -9.88 -6.07 -2.94
C HIS A 33 -8.35 -5.92 -3.10
N VAL A 34 -7.89 -4.83 -3.71
CA VAL A 34 -6.45 -4.55 -3.85
C VAL A 34 -5.77 -4.50 -2.47
N GLN A 35 -6.39 -3.86 -1.48
CA GLN A 35 -5.89 -3.85 -0.10
C GLN A 35 -5.76 -5.27 0.48
N LYS A 36 -6.78 -6.12 0.32
CA LYS A 36 -6.74 -7.51 0.82
C LYS A 36 -5.63 -8.30 0.15
N ARG A 37 -5.46 -8.13 -1.17
CA ARG A 37 -4.43 -8.81 -1.95
C ARG A 37 -3.02 -8.46 -1.50
N VAL A 38 -2.72 -7.17 -1.31
CA VAL A 38 -1.43 -6.72 -0.75
C VAL A 38 -1.16 -7.39 0.59
N GLY A 39 -2.15 -7.41 1.49
CA GLY A 39 -2.03 -8.07 2.79
C GLY A 39 -1.80 -9.57 2.70
N GLY A 40 -2.52 -10.24 1.80
CA GLY A 40 -2.37 -11.68 1.57
C GLY A 40 -0.98 -12.03 1.04
N CYS A 41 -0.47 -11.27 0.07
CA CYS A 41 0.86 -11.46 -0.49
C CYS A 41 1.96 -11.23 0.55
N LEU A 42 1.85 -10.20 1.38
CA LEU A 42 2.80 -9.97 2.48
C LEU A 42 2.78 -11.08 3.53
N ARG A 43 1.60 -11.64 3.85
CA ARG A 43 1.48 -12.79 4.75
C ARG A 43 2.08 -14.06 4.15
N LYS A 44 1.89 -14.29 2.85
CA LYS A 44 2.54 -15.41 2.12
C LYS A 44 4.06 -15.24 2.11
N LEU A 45 4.56 -14.03 1.82
CA LEU A 45 5.99 -13.70 1.88
C LEU A 45 6.57 -13.99 3.27
N LYS A 46 5.90 -13.52 4.33
CA LYS A 46 6.27 -13.77 5.73
C LYS A 46 6.39 -15.27 6.04
N LYS A 47 5.49 -16.09 5.47
CA LYS A 47 5.45 -17.55 5.70
C LYS A 47 6.56 -18.28 4.92
N ASN A 48 6.84 -17.85 3.70
CA ASN A 48 7.75 -18.55 2.79
C ASN A 48 9.22 -18.17 2.99
N GLU A 49 9.51 -16.91 3.37
CA GLU A 49 10.88 -16.46 3.63
C GLU A 49 11.25 -16.65 5.11
N LYS A 50 12.16 -17.60 5.36
CA LYS A 50 12.71 -17.84 6.69
C LYS A 50 13.36 -16.56 7.22
N GLY A 51 13.00 -16.19 8.45
CA GLY A 51 13.58 -15.04 9.13
C GLY A 51 12.97 -13.68 8.81
N LEU A 52 11.92 -13.58 7.98
CA LEU A 52 11.15 -12.34 7.81
C LEU A 52 10.14 -12.06 8.94
N GLY A 53 9.64 -13.10 9.59
CA GLY A 53 8.72 -12.97 10.72
C GLY A 53 9.42 -12.57 12.03
N GLY A 54 8.64 -12.02 12.97
CA GLY A 54 9.08 -11.76 14.34
C GLY A 54 9.16 -10.28 14.74
N LYS A 55 9.47 -10.04 16.02
CA LYS A 55 9.58 -8.68 16.59
C LYS A 55 10.67 -7.90 15.87
N GLY A 56 10.35 -6.66 15.47
CA GLY A 56 11.27 -5.81 14.71
C GLY A 56 11.39 -6.16 13.22
N LYS A 57 10.52 -7.04 12.69
CA LYS A 57 10.46 -7.42 11.27
C LYS A 57 9.03 -7.35 10.74
N LEU A 58 8.63 -8.27 9.85
CA LEU A 58 7.30 -8.33 9.25
C LEU A 58 6.29 -9.00 10.20
N THR A 59 5.68 -8.21 11.08
CA THR A 59 4.59 -8.67 11.98
C THR A 59 3.22 -8.47 11.33
N ASP A 60 2.19 -9.21 11.77
CA ASP A 60 0.83 -9.04 11.23
C ASP A 60 0.30 -7.62 11.44
N LYS A 61 0.54 -7.03 12.62
CA LYS A 61 0.23 -5.63 12.90
C LYS A 61 0.93 -4.66 11.95
N PHE A 62 2.15 -4.97 11.52
CA PHE A 62 2.87 -4.17 10.54
C PHE A 62 2.29 -4.33 9.13
N ILE A 63 1.87 -5.55 8.76
CA ILE A 63 1.15 -5.82 7.51
C ILE A 63 -0.17 -5.04 7.48
N ASP A 64 -0.95 -5.05 8.55
CA ASP A 64 -2.22 -4.31 8.63
C ASP A 64 -2.00 -2.81 8.49
N LYS A 65 -0.93 -2.29 9.10
CA LYS A 65 -0.51 -0.89 8.93
C LYS A 65 -0.20 -0.58 7.46
N LEU A 66 0.59 -1.43 6.80
CA LEU A 66 0.92 -1.28 5.38
C LEU A 66 -0.33 -1.31 4.48
N GLN A 67 -1.29 -2.20 4.76
CA GLN A 67 -2.57 -2.28 4.06
C GLN A 67 -3.39 -1.00 4.21
N ASN A 68 -3.53 -0.48 5.43
CA ASN A 68 -4.31 0.73 5.68
C ASN A 68 -3.73 1.93 4.93
N TYR A 69 -2.41 2.10 4.99
CA TYR A 69 -1.71 3.15 4.25
C TYR A 69 -1.83 3.01 2.73
N TYR A 70 -1.77 1.78 2.23
CA TYR A 70 -1.98 1.48 0.82
C TYR A 70 -3.38 1.90 0.35
N ARG A 71 -4.42 1.55 1.11
CA ARG A 71 -5.80 1.98 0.82
C ARG A 71 -5.95 3.49 0.81
N ILE A 72 -5.36 4.19 1.78
CA ILE A 72 -5.41 5.66 1.84
C ILE A 72 -4.73 6.26 0.61
N ALA A 73 -3.56 5.75 0.23
CA ALA A 73 -2.81 6.23 -0.93
C ALA A 73 -3.59 6.06 -2.25
N ILE A 74 -4.23 4.92 -2.47
CA ILE A 74 -5.09 4.72 -3.66
C ILE A 74 -6.30 5.64 -3.63
N ARG A 75 -7.04 5.64 -2.51
CA ARG A 75 -8.27 6.42 -2.40
C ARG A 75 -8.07 7.91 -2.58
N SER A 76 -6.93 8.44 -2.11
CA SER A 76 -6.65 9.88 -2.18
C SER A 76 -6.16 10.34 -3.55
N ASN A 77 -5.87 9.41 -4.47
CA ASN A 77 -5.26 9.70 -5.77
C ASN A 77 -5.98 8.98 -6.93
N VAL A 78 -7.29 8.78 -6.79
CA VAL A 78 -8.13 8.17 -7.85
C VAL A 78 -8.02 9.02 -9.12
N GLY A 79 -7.78 8.37 -10.27
CA GLY A 79 -7.63 9.06 -11.56
C GLY A 79 -6.24 9.67 -11.82
N ASN A 80 -5.30 9.58 -10.87
CA ASN A 80 -3.92 10.03 -11.07
C ASN A 80 -2.93 8.92 -10.68
N LEU A 81 -2.54 8.11 -11.67
CA LEU A 81 -1.63 6.97 -11.47
C LEU A 81 -0.26 7.40 -10.92
N VAL A 82 0.27 8.52 -11.41
CA VAL A 82 1.60 9.02 -11.01
C VAL A 82 1.59 9.39 -9.52
N GLU A 83 0.59 10.17 -9.09
CA GLU A 83 0.47 10.55 -7.67
C GLU A 83 0.11 9.36 -6.78
N MET A 84 -0.67 8.41 -7.28
CA MET A 84 -0.93 7.15 -6.58
C MET A 84 0.37 6.37 -6.32
N GLN A 85 1.22 6.20 -7.32
CA GLN A 85 2.53 5.54 -7.18
C GLN A 85 3.44 6.28 -6.20
N ARG A 86 3.47 7.61 -6.27
CA ARG A 86 4.25 8.46 -5.34
C ARG A 86 3.73 8.30 -3.91
N ALA A 87 2.42 8.35 -3.70
CA ALA A 87 1.78 8.23 -2.40
C ALA A 87 1.98 6.84 -1.79
N VAL A 88 1.82 5.76 -2.56
CA VAL A 88 2.08 4.39 -2.10
C VAL A 88 3.55 4.23 -1.70
N THR A 89 4.46 4.77 -2.53
CA THR A 89 5.90 4.74 -2.23
C THR A 89 6.22 5.51 -0.96
N ALA A 90 5.65 6.71 -0.79
CA ALA A 90 5.80 7.50 0.43
C ALA A 90 5.28 6.78 1.66
N ALA A 91 4.12 6.13 1.56
CA ALA A 91 3.49 5.41 2.65
C ALA A 91 4.29 4.17 3.07
N PHE A 92 4.89 3.45 2.12
CA PHE A 92 5.83 2.36 2.40
C PHE A 92 7.01 2.83 3.25
N PHE A 93 7.75 3.82 2.75
CA PHE A 93 8.94 4.31 3.43
C PHE A 93 8.61 4.96 4.77
N HIS A 94 7.47 5.66 4.86
CA HIS A 94 6.94 6.13 6.14
C HIS A 94 6.77 5.00 7.15
N CYS A 95 6.17 3.87 6.73
CA CYS A 95 5.96 2.74 7.61
C CYS A 95 7.27 2.12 8.09
N CYS A 96 8.30 2.08 7.24
CA CYS A 96 9.62 1.53 7.55
C CYS A 96 10.51 2.45 8.40
N SER A 97 10.14 3.73 8.55
CA SER A 97 10.87 4.74 9.31
C SER A 97 10.88 4.45 10.82
N GLY A 98 12.00 4.73 11.49
CA GLY A 98 12.19 4.48 12.92
C GLY A 98 13.21 5.43 13.55
N LYS A 99 13.47 5.26 14.87
CA LYS A 99 14.41 6.10 15.65
C LYS A 99 15.77 6.32 14.99
N ASN A 100 16.32 5.26 14.42
CA ASN A 100 17.70 5.24 13.91
C ASN A 100 17.75 5.37 12.39
N LYS A 101 16.61 5.56 11.73
CA LYS A 101 16.51 5.63 10.28
C LYS A 101 15.24 6.37 9.86
N GLU A 102 15.40 7.65 9.58
CA GLU A 102 14.31 8.51 9.14
C GLU A 102 14.06 8.35 7.64
N MET A 103 12.86 7.93 7.26
CA MET A 103 12.49 7.66 5.86
C MET A 103 11.29 8.50 5.40
N HIS A 104 11.11 9.68 6.00
CA HIS A 104 9.97 10.56 5.76
C HIS A 104 10.13 11.50 4.57
N ARG A 105 11.27 11.47 3.85
CA ARG A 105 11.59 12.39 2.74
C ARG A 105 10.53 12.45 1.64
N LYS A 106 9.85 11.33 1.38
CA LYS A 106 8.79 11.24 0.35
C LYS A 106 7.39 11.59 0.87
N CYS A 107 7.23 11.80 2.17
CA CYS A 107 5.95 12.20 2.73
C CYS A 107 5.63 13.66 2.35
N PRO A 108 4.34 14.05 2.26
CA PRO A 108 3.95 15.44 2.05
C PRO A 108 4.54 16.35 3.12
N THR A 109 5.01 17.53 2.73
CA THR A 109 5.66 18.51 3.62
C THR A 109 4.73 19.61 4.11
N GLU A 110 3.48 19.60 3.65
CA GLU A 110 2.47 20.60 3.97
C GLU A 110 2.01 20.51 5.43
N PRO A 111 1.43 21.58 6.00
CA PRO A 111 0.89 21.60 7.37
C PRO A 111 -0.12 20.48 7.63
N ASN A 112 -0.90 20.13 6.60
CA ASN A 112 -1.94 19.11 6.67
C ASN A 112 -1.42 17.68 6.41
N SER A 113 -0.10 17.49 6.30
CA SER A 113 0.51 16.20 6.04
C SER A 113 0.02 15.11 7.01
N TRP A 114 -0.34 13.95 6.48
CA TRP A 114 -0.64 12.78 7.31
C TRP A 114 0.61 12.27 8.06
N CYS A 115 1.81 12.68 7.65
CA CYS A 115 3.06 12.31 8.30
C CYS A 115 3.33 13.22 9.50
N LYS A 116 3.21 12.65 10.71
CA LYS A 116 3.50 13.36 11.97
C LYS A 116 4.91 13.97 12.04
N PHE A 117 5.91 13.32 11.43
CA PHE A 117 7.26 13.88 11.34
C PHE A 117 7.29 15.16 10.52
N GLN A 118 6.67 15.17 9.33
CA GLN A 118 6.64 16.36 8.48
C GLN A 118 5.83 17.49 9.12
N LYS A 119 4.73 17.16 9.81
CA LYS A 119 3.97 18.13 10.61
C LYS A 119 4.82 18.77 11.71
N ALA A 120 5.53 17.96 12.48
CA ALA A 120 6.41 18.46 13.53
C ALA A 120 7.55 19.32 12.95
N LYS A 121 8.15 18.87 11.84
CA LYS A 121 9.17 19.64 11.11
C LYS A 121 8.63 21.00 10.64
N PHE A 122 7.43 21.03 10.07
CA PHE A 122 6.78 22.27 9.64
C PHE A 122 6.54 23.22 10.82
N ALA A 123 6.08 22.69 11.96
CA ALA A 123 5.82 23.46 13.17
C ALA A 123 7.09 23.83 13.97
N GLY A 124 8.29 23.42 13.53
CA GLY A 124 9.53 23.63 14.28
C GLY A 124 9.65 22.80 15.57
N ILE A 125 8.85 21.74 15.74
CA ILE A 125 8.82 20.88 16.93
C ILE A 125 9.72 19.66 16.72
N LYS A 126 10.45 19.26 17.77
CA LYS A 126 11.25 18.03 17.76
C LYS A 126 10.35 16.80 17.70
N PHE A 127 10.46 16.01 16.65
CA PHE A 127 9.80 14.71 16.54
C PHE A 127 10.70 13.59 17.07
N VAL A 128 10.15 12.70 17.89
CA VAL A 128 10.84 11.49 18.34
C VAL A 128 10.03 10.27 17.92
N ASN A 129 10.59 9.47 17.03
CA ASN A 129 9.98 8.19 16.68
C ASN A 129 10.10 7.24 17.89
N LYS A 130 9.04 6.49 18.23
CA LYS A 130 9.06 5.56 19.36
C LYS A 130 9.50 4.15 18.94
N SER A 131 9.36 3.81 17.67
CA SER A 131 9.61 2.46 17.17
C SER A 131 11.00 2.32 16.54
N PRO A 132 11.65 1.15 16.68
CA PRO A 132 12.87 0.86 15.93
C PRO A 132 12.57 0.82 14.43
N ALA A 133 13.56 1.17 13.62
CA ALA A 133 13.46 1.06 12.17
C ALA A 133 13.57 -0.40 11.74
N LEU A 134 12.97 -0.73 10.59
CA LEU A 134 13.22 -2.02 9.95
C LEU A 134 14.65 -2.06 9.38
N SER A 135 15.26 -3.25 9.39
CA SER A 135 16.56 -3.45 8.74
C SER A 135 16.43 -3.32 7.22
N ASN A 136 17.51 -2.92 6.54
CA ASN A 136 17.53 -2.77 5.08
C ASN A 136 17.17 -4.07 4.35
N SER A 137 17.66 -5.20 4.86
CA SER A 137 17.34 -6.53 4.30
C SER A 137 15.83 -6.78 4.29
N VAL A 138 15.15 -6.56 5.42
CA VAL A 138 13.70 -6.75 5.52
C VAL A 138 12.94 -5.76 4.64
N ILE A 139 13.37 -4.49 4.61
CA ILE A 139 12.75 -3.47 3.75
C ILE A 139 12.83 -3.90 2.27
N ASN A 140 13.98 -4.38 1.82
CA ASN A 140 14.18 -4.77 0.43
C ASN A 140 13.31 -5.98 0.04
N SER A 141 13.20 -7.01 0.89
CA SER A 141 12.30 -8.15 0.64
C SER A 141 10.84 -7.73 0.53
N ILE A 142 10.39 -6.81 1.39
CA ILE A 142 8.98 -6.37 1.40
C ILE A 142 8.67 -5.44 0.21
N LYS A 143 9.62 -4.57 -0.17
CA LYS A 143 9.41 -3.51 -1.16
C LYS A 143 8.90 -4.06 -2.48
N THR A 144 9.50 -5.13 -3.00
CA THR A 144 9.09 -5.75 -4.26
C THR A 144 7.64 -6.20 -4.21
N THR A 145 7.26 -6.94 -3.17
CA THR A 145 5.89 -7.43 -2.98
C THR A 145 4.88 -6.30 -2.78
N TYR A 146 5.25 -5.24 -2.08
CA TYR A 146 4.37 -4.11 -1.80
C TYR A 146 4.09 -3.25 -3.04
N MET A 147 5.07 -3.06 -3.93
CA MET A 147 4.94 -2.18 -5.11
C MET A 147 4.28 -2.84 -6.32
N ILE A 148 4.27 -4.18 -6.41
CA ILE A 148 3.70 -4.94 -7.54
C ILE A 148 2.26 -4.53 -7.88
N PHE A 149 1.45 -4.18 -6.87
CA PHE A 149 0.01 -3.97 -7.05
C PHE A 149 -0.36 -2.59 -7.60
N VAL A 150 0.56 -1.62 -7.60
CA VAL A 150 0.28 -0.27 -8.16
C VAL A 150 0.51 -0.24 -9.67
N ILE A 151 1.37 -1.12 -10.20
CA ILE A 151 1.76 -1.12 -11.61
C ILE A 151 0.78 -1.92 -12.48
N ARG A 152 0.02 -2.85 -11.91
CA ARG A 152 -0.76 -3.85 -12.66
C ARG A 152 -2.27 -3.62 -12.71
N ASN A 153 -2.80 -2.61 -12.01
CA ASN A 153 -4.26 -2.47 -11.81
C ASN A 153 -4.83 -1.11 -12.28
N TYR A 154 -4.00 -0.19 -12.77
CA TYR A 154 -4.39 1.16 -13.16
C TYR A 154 -3.49 1.68 -14.29
#